data_AF-A0A9D6BEY6-F1
#
_entry.id   AF-A0A9D6BEY6-F1
#
_cell.length_a   1.000
_cell.length_b   1.000
_cell.length_c   1.000
_cell.angle_alpha   90.00
_cell.angle_beta   90.00
_cell.angle_gamma   90.00
#
_symmetry.space_group_name_H-M   'P 1'
#
loop_
_entity.id
_entity.type
_entity.pdbx_description
1 polymer ?
#
loop_
_entity_poly.entity_id
_entity_poly.type
_entity_poly.pdbx_seq_one_letter_code
_entity_poly.pdbx_strand_id
1 'polypeptide(L)'
;MKRQFYEVPPQYLRGPVFHKNRLRLSSFIFGFSFFLALTCLAFPPFRYLAYSVPVLVLLACMADGSASIGDEVKPFLVIIAAGVMLGPLTKGEGWKDLFFIFAGVSVALLGRVPRISLWSMFGWLMLSFVYLYGVWGDFRGGFHYNFLNSESTFEGNFSFVFALLVPFAVHQRKYLLAVLCLAMAVLTLKRIAILAAVVSSIMVLIGPKRGKLLLNPATMVGLNAFVLVADMAYTTGMLDYFIQQLTGQSSNQLGMGRQSMHKYVVDGLLNEPWWAFLGHGLGSVYSIAEQGFGVYEKVNLHSDLLKLCYEIGYICTAAVFWLMYAPRSYMIRVAFFFQNMLFFTDNTLIYFFLTYFIFLLMRIHRDEDELSHEAKPAAA
;
A
#
# COMPACT_ATOMS: atom_id res chain seq x y z
N MET A 1 52.79 -36.12 -6.98
CA MET A 1 51.82 -35.43 -6.11
C MET A 1 52.56 -34.39 -5.27
N LYS A 2 52.54 -33.11 -5.66
CA LYS A 2 52.99 -31.98 -4.82
C LYS A 2 51.74 -31.25 -4.34
N ARG A 3 51.44 -31.28 -3.04
CA ARG A 3 50.39 -30.46 -2.44
C ARG A 3 50.91 -29.02 -2.36
N GLN A 4 50.42 -28.14 -3.23
CA GLN A 4 50.57 -26.70 -3.05
C GLN A 4 49.64 -26.27 -1.92
N PHE A 5 50.22 -25.85 -0.80
CA PHE A 5 49.50 -25.10 0.22
C PHE A 5 49.26 -23.70 -0.33
N TYR A 6 48.00 -23.36 -0.58
CA TYR A 6 47.61 -21.97 -0.79
C TYR A 6 47.79 -21.23 0.53
N GLU A 7 48.74 -20.29 0.56
CA GLU A 7 48.80 -19.27 1.60
C GLU A 7 47.52 -18.43 1.50
N VAL A 8 46.60 -18.62 2.44
CA VAL A 8 45.42 -17.78 2.58
C VAL A 8 45.91 -16.40 3.03
N PRO A 9 45.64 -15.32 2.28
CA PRO A 9 46.11 -13.99 2.64
C PRO A 9 45.58 -13.58 4.04
N PRO A 10 46.34 -12.82 4.85
CA PRO A 10 46.01 -12.48 6.25
C PRO A 10 44.69 -11.70 6.45
N GLN A 11 44.02 -11.33 5.35
CA GLN A 11 42.76 -10.59 5.37
C GLN A 11 41.57 -11.44 5.88
N TYR A 12 41.72 -12.76 5.95
CA TYR A 12 40.72 -13.68 6.51
C TYR A 12 40.90 -13.96 8.02
N LEU A 13 41.91 -13.36 8.67
CA LEU A 13 42.09 -13.38 10.13
C LEU A 13 41.40 -12.20 10.83
N ARG A 14 40.32 -11.66 10.25
CA ARG A 14 39.36 -10.91 11.06
C ARG A 14 38.62 -11.91 11.92
N GLY A 15 39.09 -12.08 13.15
CA GLY A 15 38.37 -12.79 14.21
C GLY A 15 36.92 -12.31 14.31
N PRO A 16 36.04 -13.03 15.02
CA PRO A 16 34.65 -12.63 15.16
C PRO A 16 34.62 -11.21 15.68
N VAL A 17 34.28 -10.26 14.81
CA VAL A 17 33.90 -8.91 15.20
C VAL A 17 32.61 -9.16 15.96
N PHE A 18 32.74 -9.39 17.26
CA PHE A 18 31.68 -9.20 18.22
C PHE A 18 31.25 -7.75 18.01
N HIS A 19 30.27 -7.55 17.13
CA HIS A 19 29.48 -6.34 17.08
C HIS A 19 28.81 -6.27 18.45
N LYS A 20 29.51 -5.60 19.36
CA LYS A 20 29.02 -5.20 20.67
C LYS A 20 27.61 -4.69 20.43
N ASN A 21 26.62 -5.38 21.00
CA ASN A 21 25.19 -5.10 20.95
C ASN A 21 24.88 -3.67 21.44
N ARG A 22 25.29 -2.65 20.69
CA ARG A 22 24.77 -1.30 20.85
C ARG A 22 23.39 -1.37 20.23
N LEU A 23 22.38 -1.47 21.08
CA LEU A 23 21.00 -1.15 20.70
C LEU A 23 21.06 0.20 19.98
N ARG A 24 20.91 0.16 18.66
CA ARG A 24 20.89 1.38 17.85
C ARG A 24 19.56 2.06 18.07
N LEU A 25 19.58 3.39 18.06
CA LEU A 25 18.39 4.18 18.27
C LEU A 25 17.32 3.90 17.18
N SER A 26 17.72 3.62 15.94
CA SER A 26 16.83 3.09 14.89
C SER A 26 16.06 1.85 15.32
N SER A 27 16.71 0.86 15.90
CA SER A 27 16.04 -0.39 16.28
C SER A 27 14.98 -0.14 17.36
N PHE A 28 15.28 0.75 18.31
CA PHE A 28 14.33 1.15 19.35
C PHE A 28 13.16 1.96 18.76
N ILE A 29 13.46 2.99 17.95
CA ILE A 29 12.43 3.83 17.32
C ILE A 29 11.57 3.00 16.36
N PHE A 30 12.17 2.09 15.61
CA PHE A 30 11.44 1.15 14.78
C PHE A 30 10.47 0.32 15.61
N GLY A 31 10.96 -0.34 16.68
CA GLY A 31 10.12 -1.14 17.57
C GLY A 31 8.98 -0.33 18.17
N PHE A 32 9.27 0.91 18.57
CA PHE A 32 8.25 1.84 19.06
C PHE A 32 7.25 2.23 17.96
N SER A 33 7.69 2.53 16.74
CA SER A 33 6.81 2.87 15.61
C SER A 33 5.91 1.69 15.21
N PHE A 34 6.45 0.47 15.24
CA PHE A 34 5.73 -0.76 14.94
C PHE A 34 4.67 -1.03 16.01
N PHE A 35 5.05 -0.92 17.29
CA PHE A 35 4.12 -1.00 18.41
C PHE A 35 3.04 0.08 18.28
N LEU A 36 3.41 1.31 17.98
CA LEU A 36 2.47 2.42 17.82
C LEU A 36 1.48 2.18 16.67
N ALA A 37 1.95 1.67 15.53
CA ALA A 37 1.08 1.30 14.42
C ALA A 37 0.05 0.22 14.83
N LEU A 38 0.49 -0.80 15.59
CA LEU A 38 -0.42 -1.82 16.14
C LEU A 38 -1.39 -1.25 17.17
N THR A 39 -0.93 -0.36 18.06
CA THR A 39 -1.78 0.31 19.06
C THR A 39 -2.82 1.18 18.38
N CYS A 40 -2.43 1.99 17.40
CA CYS A 40 -3.36 2.85 16.66
C CYS A 40 -4.43 2.02 15.91
N LEU A 41 -4.08 0.81 15.48
CA LEU A 41 -5.01 -0.11 14.82
C LEU A 41 -5.96 -0.81 15.82
N ALA A 42 -5.45 -1.20 16.99
CA ALA A 42 -6.20 -1.94 18.00
C ALA A 42 -7.01 -1.05 18.99
N PHE A 43 -6.62 0.20 19.18
CA PHE A 43 -7.19 1.13 20.15
C PHE A 43 -7.71 2.40 19.45
N PRO A 44 -9.03 2.50 19.18
CA PRO A 44 -9.61 3.65 18.49
C PRO A 44 -9.25 5.03 19.10
N PRO A 45 -9.20 5.20 20.44
CA PRO A 45 -8.81 6.50 21.03
C PRO A 45 -7.39 6.95 20.69
N PHE A 46 -6.49 6.00 20.37
CA PHE A 46 -5.09 6.29 20.07
C PHE A 46 -4.78 6.43 18.58
N ARG A 47 -5.79 6.41 17.70
CA ARG A 47 -5.59 6.53 16.23
C ARG A 47 -4.74 7.73 15.83
N TYR A 48 -4.84 8.85 16.57
CA TYR A 48 -4.09 10.07 16.29
C TYR A 48 -2.61 10.00 16.67
N LEU A 49 -2.16 8.98 17.42
CA LEU A 49 -0.73 8.80 17.67
C LEU A 49 0.03 8.47 16.38
N ALA A 50 -0.64 7.99 15.33
CA ALA A 50 -0.05 7.80 14.00
C ALA A 50 0.62 9.08 13.47
N TYR A 51 0.15 10.27 13.87
CA TYR A 51 0.78 11.55 13.49
C TYR A 51 2.20 11.73 14.03
N SER A 52 2.59 11.00 15.09
CA SER A 52 3.94 11.08 15.63
C SER A 52 4.95 10.22 14.86
N VAL A 53 4.49 9.24 14.07
CA VAL A 53 5.35 8.27 13.37
C VAL A 53 6.40 8.94 12.46
N PRO A 54 6.04 9.83 11.52
CA PRO A 54 7.04 10.47 10.67
C PRO A 54 8.04 11.31 11.47
N VAL A 55 7.63 11.99 12.55
CA VAL A 55 8.54 12.76 13.41
C VAL A 55 9.56 11.82 14.09
N LEU A 56 9.09 10.70 14.63
CA LEU A 56 9.95 9.70 15.26
C LEU A 56 10.95 9.10 14.27
N VAL A 57 10.49 8.77 13.05
CA VAL A 57 11.37 8.23 12.01
C VAL A 57 12.41 9.25 11.57
N LEU A 58 12.06 10.53 11.43
CA LEU A 58 13.03 11.59 11.13
C LEU A 58 14.08 11.73 12.23
N LEU A 59 13.67 11.71 13.51
CA LEU A 59 14.60 11.72 14.64
C LEU A 59 15.53 10.51 14.62
N ALA A 60 15.05 9.32 14.24
CA ALA A 60 15.89 8.13 14.06
C ALA A 60 16.93 8.33 12.96
N CYS A 61 16.50 8.83 11.80
CA CYS A 61 17.39 9.06 10.67
C CYS A 61 18.47 10.10 11.00
N MET A 62 18.10 11.17 11.72
CA MET A 62 19.04 12.18 12.19
C MET A 62 20.03 11.60 13.20
N ALA A 63 19.56 10.81 14.15
CA ALA A 63 20.41 10.26 15.20
C ALA A 63 21.37 9.16 14.70
N ASP A 64 20.95 8.36 13.73
CA ASP A 64 21.83 7.38 13.08
C ASP A 64 22.71 8.00 11.99
N GLY A 65 22.50 9.28 11.65
CA GLY A 65 23.21 9.98 10.58
C GLY A 65 23.03 9.32 9.20
N SER A 66 21.95 8.56 9.01
CA SER A 66 21.69 7.82 7.77
C SER A 66 20.20 7.72 7.48
N ALA A 67 19.83 8.00 6.23
CA ALA A 67 18.51 7.74 5.67
C ALA A 67 18.71 6.92 4.39
N SER A 68 17.81 5.97 4.13
CA SER A 68 17.82 5.19 2.89
C SER A 68 16.59 5.53 2.07
N ILE A 69 16.80 6.02 0.85
CA ILE A 69 15.72 6.19 -0.11
C ILE A 69 15.77 5.01 -1.08
N GLY A 70 14.94 4.00 -0.80
CA GLY A 70 14.77 2.86 -1.68
C GLY A 70 13.95 3.19 -2.92
N ASP A 71 14.01 2.30 -3.92
CA ASP A 71 13.17 2.41 -5.11
C ASP A 71 11.67 2.41 -4.76
N GLU A 72 11.29 1.74 -3.67
CA GLU A 72 9.93 1.69 -3.16
C GLU A 72 9.38 3.07 -2.75
N VAL A 73 10.22 4.00 -2.32
CA VAL A 73 9.79 5.31 -1.79
C VAL A 73 9.53 6.31 -2.92
N LYS A 74 10.21 6.16 -4.06
CA LYS A 74 10.22 7.12 -5.18
C LYS A 74 8.82 7.50 -5.71
N PRO A 75 7.87 6.57 -5.94
CA PRO A 75 6.55 6.93 -6.46
C PRO A 75 5.81 7.89 -5.54
N PHE A 76 5.92 7.71 -4.23
CA PHE A 76 5.21 8.50 -3.24
C PHE A 76 5.89 9.85 -3.01
N LEU A 77 7.22 9.94 -3.20
CA LEU A 77 7.90 11.22 -3.27
C LEU A 77 7.41 12.06 -4.44
N VAL A 78 7.06 11.46 -5.58
CA VAL A 78 6.44 12.19 -6.70
C VAL A 78 5.06 12.71 -6.31
N ILE A 79 4.24 11.92 -5.62
CA ILE A 79 2.93 12.38 -5.11
C ILE A 79 3.11 13.55 -4.14
N ILE A 80 4.04 13.43 -3.18
CA ILE A 80 4.34 14.47 -2.19
C ILE A 80 4.86 15.74 -2.88
N ALA A 81 5.81 15.59 -3.80
CA ALA A 81 6.37 16.72 -4.56
C ALA A 81 5.30 17.41 -5.39
N ALA A 82 4.45 16.67 -6.11
CA ALA A 82 3.34 17.22 -6.87
C ALA A 82 2.35 17.97 -5.95
N GLY A 83 2.02 17.40 -4.79
CA GLY A 83 1.15 18.04 -3.81
C GLY A 83 1.71 19.34 -3.22
N VAL A 84 3.02 19.39 -2.98
CA VAL A 84 3.72 20.61 -2.53
C VAL A 84 3.79 21.65 -3.65
N MET A 85 4.10 21.24 -4.89
CA MET A 85 4.14 22.13 -6.05
C MET A 85 2.77 22.74 -6.36
N LEU A 86 1.70 21.95 -6.23
CA LEU A 86 0.32 22.39 -6.33
C LEU A 86 -0.21 23.01 -5.03
N GLY A 87 0.66 23.29 -4.05
CA GLY A 87 0.30 23.84 -2.74
C GLY A 87 -0.68 25.02 -2.77
N PRO A 88 -0.57 26.00 -3.68
CA PRO A 88 -1.55 27.08 -3.82
C PRO A 88 -2.97 26.62 -4.18
N LEU A 89 -3.12 25.45 -4.80
CA LEU A 89 -4.39 24.82 -5.18
C LEU A 89 -4.82 23.74 -4.17
N THR A 90 -3.91 23.28 -3.31
CA THR A 90 -4.15 22.23 -2.33
C THR A 90 -5.06 22.71 -1.20
N LYS A 91 -6.13 21.95 -0.96
CA LYS A 91 -7.12 22.22 0.09
C LYS A 91 -6.69 21.61 1.43
N GLY A 92 -7.37 22.00 2.53
CA GLY A 92 -7.08 21.49 3.87
C GLY A 92 -7.08 19.96 3.98
N GLU A 93 -8.05 19.29 3.34
CA GLU A 93 -8.09 17.82 3.28
C GLU A 93 -6.92 17.23 2.47
N GLY A 94 -6.45 17.93 1.42
CA GLY A 94 -5.29 17.52 0.65
C GLY A 94 -4.00 17.51 1.46
N TRP A 95 -3.81 18.49 2.35
CA TRP A 95 -2.68 18.50 3.28
C TRP A 95 -2.72 17.34 4.29
N LYS A 96 -3.93 16.96 4.75
CA LYS A 96 -4.10 15.79 5.61
C LYS A 96 -3.73 14.51 4.87
N ASP A 97 -4.16 14.37 3.62
CA ASP A 97 -3.86 13.20 2.79
C ASP A 97 -2.36 13.08 2.50
N LEU A 98 -1.69 14.18 2.14
CA LEU A 98 -0.22 14.22 2.00
C LEU A 98 0.49 13.76 3.26
N PHE A 99 0.02 14.24 4.42
CA PHE A 99 0.58 13.86 5.69
C PHE A 99 0.41 12.36 5.93
N PHE A 100 -0.77 11.78 5.69
CA PHE A 100 -1.01 10.36 5.90
C PHE A 100 -0.17 9.48 4.96
N ILE A 101 -0.03 9.89 3.71
CA ILE A 101 0.86 9.25 2.74
C ILE A 101 2.30 9.27 3.27
N PHE A 102 2.79 10.44 3.67
CA PHE A 102 4.13 10.60 4.20
C PHE A 102 4.34 9.79 5.49
N ALA A 103 3.36 9.77 6.39
CA ALA A 103 3.43 9.01 7.63
C ALA A 103 3.61 7.51 7.37
N GLY A 104 2.86 6.93 6.43
CA GLY A 104 2.99 5.53 6.05
C GLY A 104 4.33 5.23 5.36
N VAL A 105 4.75 6.09 4.43
CA VAL A 105 5.99 5.93 3.66
C VAL A 105 7.25 6.14 4.54
N SER A 106 7.14 6.95 5.58
CA SER A 106 8.30 7.37 6.40
C SER A 106 9.10 6.19 6.94
N VAL A 107 8.46 5.07 7.31
CA VAL A 107 9.15 3.88 7.85
C VAL A 107 10.23 3.34 6.90
N ALA A 108 10.06 3.49 5.58
CA ALA A 108 11.03 3.04 4.59
C ALA A 108 12.28 3.92 4.51
N LEU A 109 12.26 5.12 5.11
CA LEU A 109 13.42 6.01 5.20
C LEU A 109 14.47 5.51 6.20
N LEU A 110 14.07 4.61 7.12
CA LEU A 110 14.98 4.04 8.11
C LEU A 110 16.16 3.31 7.43
N GLY A 111 17.38 3.69 7.82
CA GLY A 111 18.61 3.14 7.24
C GLY A 111 18.75 1.62 7.44
N ARG A 112 18.20 1.08 8.53
CA ARG A 112 18.11 -0.36 8.79
C ARG A 112 16.80 -0.69 9.48
N VAL A 113 16.13 -1.73 9.01
CA VAL A 113 14.93 -2.24 9.65
C VAL A 113 15.24 -3.56 10.36
N PRO A 114 14.92 -3.70 11.65
CA PRO A 114 15.00 -4.98 12.35
C PRO A 114 14.23 -6.07 11.61
N ARG A 115 14.84 -7.25 11.50
CA ARG A 115 14.19 -8.40 10.87
C ARG A 115 13.04 -8.90 11.75
N ILE A 116 11.82 -8.62 11.32
CA ILE A 116 10.62 -9.22 11.90
C ILE A 116 10.18 -10.37 11.01
N SER A 117 9.94 -11.55 11.60
CA SER A 117 9.39 -12.68 10.85
C SER A 117 7.92 -12.42 10.48
N LEU A 118 7.47 -12.92 9.31
CA LEU A 118 6.06 -12.82 8.93
C LEU A 118 5.11 -13.47 9.96
N TRP A 119 5.54 -14.52 10.65
CA TRP A 119 4.79 -15.14 11.74
C TRP A 119 4.61 -14.20 12.93
N SER A 120 5.66 -13.46 13.29
CA SER A 120 5.58 -12.46 14.35
C SER A 120 4.64 -11.32 13.97
N MET A 121 4.70 -10.84 12.72
CA MET A 121 3.76 -9.82 12.23
C MET A 121 2.31 -10.31 12.29
N PHE A 122 2.05 -11.52 11.79
CA PHE A 122 0.73 -12.13 11.86
C PHE A 122 0.25 -12.30 13.30
N GLY A 123 1.09 -12.80 14.21
CA GLY A 123 0.75 -12.96 15.62
C GLY A 123 0.37 -11.64 16.30
N TRP A 124 1.13 -10.58 16.04
CA TRP A 124 0.81 -9.24 16.54
C TRP A 124 -0.49 -8.69 15.95
N LEU A 125 -0.72 -8.85 14.64
CA LEU A 125 -1.97 -8.44 14.00
C LEU A 125 -3.16 -9.24 14.53
N MET A 126 -3.02 -10.53 14.76
CA MET A 126 -4.05 -11.37 15.38
C MET A 126 -4.36 -10.92 16.80
N LEU A 127 -3.33 -10.62 17.61
CA LEU A 127 -3.52 -10.09 18.96
C LEU A 127 -4.27 -8.75 18.93
N SER A 128 -3.85 -7.83 18.06
CA SER A 128 -4.50 -6.54 17.86
C SER A 128 -5.94 -6.69 17.36
N PHE A 129 -6.20 -7.64 16.46
CA PHE A 129 -7.53 -7.94 15.92
C PHE A 129 -8.46 -8.46 17.02
N VAL A 130 -8.03 -9.50 17.75
CA VAL A 130 -8.79 -10.08 18.86
C VAL A 130 -9.05 -9.03 19.94
N TYR A 131 -8.06 -8.18 20.24
CA TYR A 131 -8.25 -7.10 21.20
C TYR A 131 -9.28 -6.07 20.72
N LEU A 132 -9.15 -5.54 19.50
CA LEU A 132 -10.06 -4.52 18.98
C LEU A 132 -11.50 -5.02 19.03
N TYR A 133 -11.76 -6.16 18.41
CA TYR A 133 -13.13 -6.66 18.31
C TYR A 133 -13.61 -7.24 19.63
N GLY A 134 -12.75 -7.83 20.47
CA GLY A 134 -13.14 -8.33 21.79
C GLY A 134 -13.53 -7.25 22.79
N VAL A 135 -12.90 -6.06 22.72
CA VAL A 135 -13.16 -4.94 23.66
C VAL A 135 -14.15 -3.93 23.08
N TRP A 136 -14.02 -3.62 21.78
CA TRP A 136 -14.77 -2.54 21.12
C TRP A 136 -15.81 -3.02 20.10
N GLY A 137 -15.87 -4.33 19.82
CA GLY A 137 -16.85 -4.88 18.90
C GLY A 137 -18.27 -4.84 19.48
N ASP A 138 -19.22 -4.36 18.70
CA ASP A 138 -20.64 -4.44 19.06
C ASP A 138 -21.22 -5.78 18.59
N PHE A 139 -21.39 -6.71 19.52
CA PHE A 139 -22.00 -8.02 19.29
C PHE A 139 -23.41 -8.12 19.85
N ARG A 140 -24.08 -7.01 20.17
CA ARG A 140 -25.43 -7.04 20.77
C ARG A 140 -26.48 -7.69 19.88
N GLY A 141 -26.26 -7.71 18.55
CA GLY A 141 -27.08 -8.41 17.56
C GLY A 141 -26.59 -9.81 17.15
N GLY A 142 -25.50 -10.29 17.74
CA GLY A 142 -24.81 -11.50 17.30
C GLY A 142 -23.83 -11.27 16.14
N PHE A 143 -23.39 -12.35 15.52
CA PHE A 143 -22.48 -12.32 14.37
C PHE A 143 -23.26 -12.10 13.07
N HIS A 144 -22.98 -10.99 12.37
CA HIS A 144 -23.55 -10.68 11.07
C HIS A 144 -22.48 -10.83 9.98
N TYR A 145 -22.75 -11.70 9.01
CA TYR A 145 -21.87 -11.94 7.86
C TYR A 145 -22.71 -12.10 6.61
N ASN A 146 -22.72 -11.07 5.77
CA ASN A 146 -23.44 -11.06 4.51
C ASN A 146 -22.46 -10.91 3.35
N PHE A 147 -22.14 -12.04 2.72
CA PHE A 147 -21.23 -12.06 1.58
C PHE A 147 -21.75 -11.23 0.40
N LEU A 148 -23.07 -11.16 0.18
CA LEU A 148 -23.69 -10.46 -0.96
C LEU A 148 -23.76 -8.94 -0.79
N ASN A 149 -23.93 -8.47 0.45
CA ASN A 149 -23.91 -7.03 0.76
C ASN A 149 -22.52 -6.53 1.18
N SER A 150 -21.55 -7.45 1.33
CA SER A 150 -20.18 -7.15 1.76
C SER A 150 -20.08 -6.65 3.21
N GLU A 151 -21.04 -7.04 4.05
CA GLU A 151 -21.13 -6.59 5.43
C GLU A 151 -20.61 -7.68 6.37
N SER A 152 -19.68 -7.33 7.25
CA SER A 152 -19.18 -8.20 8.31
C SER A 152 -19.06 -7.42 9.60
N THR A 153 -19.40 -8.05 10.72
CA THR A 153 -19.11 -7.49 12.06
C THR A 153 -17.61 -7.20 12.27
N PHE A 154 -16.75 -7.83 11.47
CA PHE A 154 -15.30 -7.65 11.49
C PHE A 154 -14.75 -6.77 10.36
N GLU A 155 -15.59 -5.98 9.70
CA GLU A 155 -15.11 -5.07 8.66
C GLU A 155 -14.14 -4.04 9.25
N GLY A 156 -13.01 -3.82 8.58
CA GLY A 156 -12.01 -2.87 9.04
C GLY A 156 -10.69 -2.94 8.28
N ASN A 157 -9.74 -2.10 8.72
CA ASN A 157 -8.43 -1.93 8.09
C ASN A 157 -7.53 -3.18 8.18
N PHE A 158 -7.82 -4.10 9.10
CA PHE A 158 -7.10 -5.38 9.22
C PHE A 158 -7.19 -6.23 7.95
N SER A 159 -8.31 -6.16 7.23
CA SER A 159 -8.53 -6.92 6.00
C SER A 159 -7.42 -6.72 4.97
N PHE A 160 -7.02 -5.48 4.74
CA PHE A 160 -5.96 -5.13 3.80
C PHE A 160 -4.59 -5.64 4.26
N VAL A 161 -4.28 -5.54 5.55
CA VAL A 161 -2.98 -5.96 6.07
C VAL A 161 -2.86 -7.49 6.05
N PHE A 162 -3.91 -8.23 6.42
CA PHE A 162 -3.93 -9.68 6.27
C PHE A 162 -3.83 -10.10 4.81
N ALA A 163 -4.58 -9.46 3.91
CA ALA A 163 -4.50 -9.70 2.46
C ALA A 163 -3.09 -9.43 1.90
N LEU A 164 -2.43 -8.35 2.35
CA LEU A 164 -1.07 -7.99 1.95
C LEU A 164 -0.03 -9.04 2.37
N LEU A 165 -0.19 -9.69 3.53
CA LEU A 165 0.74 -10.72 3.99
C LEU A 165 0.73 -11.98 3.11
N VAL A 166 -0.36 -12.26 2.40
CA VAL A 166 -0.53 -13.46 1.57
C VAL A 166 0.56 -13.58 0.47
N PRO A 167 0.74 -12.62 -0.45
CA PRO A 167 1.77 -12.73 -1.49
C PRO A 167 3.19 -12.86 -0.92
N PHE A 168 3.50 -12.21 0.19
CA PHE A 168 4.80 -12.35 0.86
C PHE A 168 4.98 -13.73 1.50
N ALA A 169 3.94 -14.29 2.13
CA ALA A 169 3.97 -15.64 2.69
C ALA A 169 4.12 -16.70 1.58
N VAL A 170 3.43 -16.54 0.44
CA VAL A 170 3.59 -17.39 -0.75
C VAL A 170 5.02 -17.30 -1.29
N HIS A 171 5.59 -16.10 -1.38
CA HIS A 171 6.96 -15.90 -1.84
C HIS A 171 7.97 -16.63 -0.94
N GLN A 172 7.80 -16.55 0.38
CA GLN A 172 8.63 -17.25 1.36
C GLN A 172 8.28 -18.76 1.50
N ARG A 173 7.39 -19.30 0.66
CA ARG A 173 6.90 -20.70 0.71
C ARG A 173 6.26 -21.09 2.05
N LYS A 174 5.76 -20.13 2.82
CA LYS A 174 5.05 -20.34 4.09
C LYS A 174 3.56 -20.48 3.82
N TYR A 175 3.16 -21.54 3.11
CA TYR A 175 1.78 -21.71 2.64
C TYR A 175 0.74 -21.78 3.76
N LEU A 176 1.08 -22.38 4.91
CA LEU A 176 0.20 -22.37 6.08
C LEU A 176 -0.13 -20.95 6.53
N LEU A 177 0.89 -20.09 6.62
CA LEU A 177 0.70 -18.67 6.97
C LEU A 177 -0.13 -17.95 5.92
N ALA A 178 0.09 -18.23 4.63
CA ALA A 178 -0.69 -17.65 3.54
C ALA A 178 -2.18 -18.02 3.64
N VAL A 179 -2.49 -19.28 3.94
CA VAL A 179 -3.87 -19.76 4.14
C VAL A 179 -4.50 -19.10 5.36
N LEU A 180 -3.78 -19.00 6.49
CA LEU A 180 -4.28 -18.32 7.69
C LEU A 180 -4.55 -16.83 7.44
N CYS A 181 -3.64 -16.13 6.76
CA CYS A 181 -3.83 -14.72 6.40
C CYS A 181 -5.02 -14.53 5.45
N LEU A 182 -5.18 -15.41 4.46
CA LEU A 182 -6.31 -15.38 3.54
C LEU A 182 -7.63 -15.65 4.26
N ALA A 183 -7.68 -16.61 5.19
CA ALA A 183 -8.86 -16.87 6.01
C ALA A 183 -9.26 -15.64 6.84
N MET A 184 -8.29 -14.94 7.44
CA MET A 184 -8.54 -13.69 8.16
C MET A 184 -9.02 -12.56 7.23
N ALA A 185 -8.47 -12.46 6.01
CA ALA A 185 -8.92 -11.50 5.01
C ALA A 185 -10.37 -11.79 4.55
N VAL A 186 -10.76 -13.06 4.43
CA VAL A 186 -12.14 -13.48 4.11
C VAL A 186 -13.10 -13.18 5.27
N LEU A 187 -12.68 -13.42 6.51
CA LEU A 187 -13.47 -13.16 7.71
C LEU A 187 -13.78 -11.66 7.90
N THR A 188 -12.82 -10.81 7.53
CA THR A 188 -12.97 -9.33 7.55
C THR A 188 -13.65 -8.76 6.30
N LEU A 189 -14.00 -9.61 5.33
CA LEU A 189 -14.94 -9.40 4.22
C LEU A 189 -14.69 -8.15 3.34
N LYS A 190 -13.42 -7.79 3.06
CA LYS A 190 -13.12 -6.84 1.98
C LYS A 190 -12.79 -7.57 0.67
N ARG A 191 -13.79 -7.66 -0.21
CA ARG A 191 -13.70 -8.39 -1.49
C ARG A 191 -12.52 -7.97 -2.35
N ILE A 192 -12.27 -6.67 -2.48
CA ILE A 192 -11.15 -6.18 -3.30
C ILE A 192 -9.80 -6.58 -2.69
N ALA A 193 -9.66 -6.57 -1.37
CA ALA A 193 -8.42 -6.99 -0.71
C ALA A 193 -8.13 -8.48 -0.96
N ILE A 194 -9.17 -9.32 -0.90
CA ILE A 194 -9.08 -10.74 -1.23
C ILE A 194 -8.67 -10.93 -2.70
N LEU A 195 -9.31 -10.21 -3.63
CA LEU A 195 -8.96 -10.27 -5.06
C LEU A 195 -7.51 -9.84 -5.29
N ALA A 196 -7.09 -8.71 -4.71
CA ALA A 196 -5.72 -8.22 -4.81
C ALA A 196 -4.71 -9.25 -4.25
N ALA A 197 -5.01 -9.88 -3.11
CA ALA A 197 -4.17 -10.92 -2.53
C ALA A 197 -4.04 -12.15 -3.44
N VAL A 198 -5.15 -12.62 -4.01
CA VAL A 198 -5.17 -13.79 -4.91
C VAL A 198 -4.39 -13.50 -6.19
N VAL A 199 -4.70 -12.40 -6.89
CA VAL A 199 -4.04 -12.08 -8.16
C VAL A 199 -2.54 -11.79 -7.94
N SER A 200 -2.18 -11.08 -6.87
CA SER A 200 -0.77 -10.84 -6.54
C SER A 200 -0.04 -12.14 -6.18
N SER A 201 -0.68 -13.07 -5.48
CA SER A 201 -0.12 -14.39 -5.19
C SER A 201 0.09 -15.22 -6.46
N ILE A 202 -0.84 -15.15 -7.42
CA ILE A 202 -0.66 -15.76 -8.75
C ILE A 202 0.57 -15.18 -9.43
N MET A 203 0.77 -13.85 -9.38
CA MET A 203 1.98 -13.21 -9.91
C MET A 203 3.26 -13.72 -9.23
N VAL A 204 3.24 -13.95 -7.90
CA VAL A 204 4.37 -14.58 -7.22
C VAL A 204 4.66 -15.98 -7.78
N LEU A 205 3.63 -16.80 -7.96
CA LEU A 205 3.76 -18.18 -8.46
C LEU A 205 4.22 -18.26 -9.93
N ILE A 206 3.82 -17.31 -10.77
CA ILE A 206 4.31 -17.18 -12.17
C ILE A 206 5.83 -16.95 -12.20
N GLY A 207 6.37 -16.31 -11.17
CA GLY A 207 7.79 -16.04 -11.01
C GLY A 207 8.34 -14.91 -11.90
N PRO A 208 9.60 -14.49 -11.68
CA PRO A 208 10.14 -13.26 -12.26
C PRO A 208 10.32 -13.30 -13.78
N LYS A 209 10.47 -14.47 -14.40
CA LYS A 209 10.73 -14.59 -15.86
C LYS A 209 9.56 -14.05 -16.69
N ARG A 210 8.33 -14.52 -16.39
CA ARG A 210 7.11 -14.07 -17.07
C ARG A 210 6.49 -12.87 -16.37
N GLY A 211 6.59 -12.83 -15.05
CA GLY A 211 6.03 -11.75 -14.24
C GLY A 211 6.62 -10.38 -14.55
N LYS A 212 7.93 -10.28 -14.81
CA LYS A 212 8.56 -8.98 -15.16
C LYS A 212 8.08 -8.42 -16.50
N LEU A 213 7.64 -9.27 -17.43
CA LEU A 213 7.06 -8.82 -18.69
C LEU A 213 5.67 -8.22 -18.47
N LEU A 214 4.85 -8.85 -17.63
CA LEU A 214 3.52 -8.37 -17.28
C LEU A 214 3.59 -7.11 -16.41
N LEU A 215 4.42 -7.14 -15.36
CA LEU A 215 4.65 -6.02 -14.43
C LEU A 215 5.77 -5.09 -14.91
N ASN A 216 5.79 -4.77 -16.21
CA ASN A 216 6.69 -3.74 -16.72
C ASN A 216 6.01 -2.35 -16.62
N PRO A 217 6.78 -1.25 -16.49
CA PRO A 217 6.23 0.09 -16.37
C PRO A 217 5.25 0.48 -17.47
N ALA A 218 5.59 0.22 -18.74
CA ALA A 218 4.76 0.60 -19.88
C ALA A 218 3.41 -0.14 -19.87
N THR A 219 3.41 -1.46 -19.66
CA THR A 219 2.21 -2.28 -19.55
C THR A 219 1.33 -1.82 -18.40
N MET A 220 1.93 -1.49 -17.25
CA MET A 220 1.16 -1.09 -16.07
C MET A 220 0.60 0.33 -16.16
N VAL A 221 1.32 1.27 -16.80
CA VAL A 221 0.77 2.59 -17.16
C VAL A 221 -0.39 2.43 -18.15
N GLY A 222 -0.21 1.59 -19.18
CA GLY A 222 -1.27 1.28 -20.14
C GLY A 222 -2.50 0.63 -19.50
N LEU A 223 -2.31 -0.30 -18.56
CA LEU A 223 -3.39 -0.93 -17.80
C LEU A 223 -4.12 0.09 -16.92
N ASN A 224 -3.40 0.95 -16.21
CA ASN A 224 -3.99 2.02 -15.40
C ASN A 224 -4.79 3.00 -16.27
N ALA A 225 -4.26 3.38 -17.43
CA ALA A 225 -4.96 4.23 -18.39
C ALA A 225 -6.24 3.56 -18.90
N PHE A 226 -6.17 2.27 -19.24
CA PHE A 226 -7.33 1.49 -19.66
C PHE A 226 -8.40 1.44 -18.55
N VAL A 227 -8.02 1.16 -17.31
CA VAL A 227 -8.94 1.10 -16.17
C VAL A 227 -9.57 2.47 -15.91
N LEU A 228 -8.79 3.56 -15.98
CA LEU A 228 -9.31 4.91 -15.84
C LEU A 228 -10.36 5.23 -16.93
N VAL A 229 -10.07 4.91 -18.20
CA VAL A 229 -11.03 5.10 -19.30
C VAL A 229 -12.27 4.24 -19.11
N ALA A 230 -12.11 2.99 -18.65
CA ALA A 230 -13.24 2.11 -18.35
C ALA A 230 -14.10 2.64 -17.19
N ASP A 231 -13.49 3.20 -16.14
CA ASP A 231 -14.18 3.84 -15.02
C ASP A 231 -14.93 5.10 -15.48
N MET A 232 -14.34 5.92 -16.35
CA MET A 232 -15.03 7.06 -16.97
C MET A 232 -16.22 6.62 -17.84
N ALA A 233 -16.06 5.56 -18.65
CA ALA A 233 -17.14 4.99 -19.46
C ALA A 233 -18.27 4.39 -18.62
N TYR A 234 -17.92 3.72 -17.53
CA TYR A 234 -18.87 3.24 -16.52
C TYR A 234 -19.64 4.41 -15.88
N THR A 235 -18.92 5.44 -15.47
CA THR A 235 -19.47 6.60 -14.76
C THR A 235 -20.41 7.44 -15.63
N THR A 236 -20.08 7.62 -16.90
CA THR A 236 -20.91 8.37 -17.88
C THR A 236 -22.15 7.60 -18.34
N GLY A 237 -22.30 6.34 -17.93
CA GLY A 237 -23.44 5.48 -18.28
C GLY A 237 -23.32 4.79 -19.64
N MET A 238 -22.17 4.87 -20.32
CA MET A 238 -21.95 4.17 -21.60
C MET A 238 -22.08 2.64 -21.46
N LEU A 239 -21.85 2.11 -20.26
CA LEU A 239 -21.95 0.68 -19.97
C LEU A 239 -23.30 0.26 -19.37
N ASP A 240 -24.22 1.20 -19.14
CA ASP A 240 -25.48 0.93 -18.41
C ASP A 240 -26.35 -0.11 -19.09
N TYR A 241 -26.50 -0.01 -20.41
CA TYR A 241 -27.26 -0.97 -21.19
C TYR A 241 -26.70 -2.40 -21.04
N PHE A 242 -25.38 -2.56 -21.18
CA PHE A 242 -24.73 -3.87 -21.06
C PHE A 242 -24.81 -4.42 -19.64
N ILE A 243 -24.60 -3.57 -18.62
CA ILE A 243 -24.67 -3.98 -17.22
C ILE A 243 -26.09 -4.42 -16.86
N GLN A 244 -27.10 -3.65 -17.24
CA GLN A 244 -28.49 -3.97 -16.97
C GLN A 244 -28.92 -5.25 -17.70
N GLN A 245 -28.47 -5.45 -18.94
CA GLN A 245 -28.76 -6.66 -19.70
C GLN A 245 -28.12 -7.91 -19.08
N LEU A 246 -26.88 -7.81 -18.57
CA LEU A 246 -26.14 -8.96 -18.01
C LEU A 246 -26.52 -9.27 -16.56
N THR A 247 -26.80 -8.26 -15.74
CA THR A 247 -26.98 -8.41 -14.30
C THR A 247 -28.42 -8.22 -13.83
N GLY A 248 -29.27 -7.59 -14.64
CA GLY A 248 -30.62 -7.16 -14.24
C GLY A 248 -30.63 -6.00 -13.23
N GLN A 249 -29.46 -5.47 -12.84
CA GLN A 249 -29.31 -4.37 -11.89
C GLN A 249 -28.91 -3.09 -12.62
N SER A 250 -29.25 -1.92 -12.04
CA SER A 250 -28.69 -0.66 -12.54
C SER A 250 -27.20 -0.58 -12.22
N SER A 251 -26.43 0.10 -13.07
CA SER A 251 -24.98 0.31 -12.85
C SER A 251 -24.67 0.89 -11.49
N ASN A 252 -25.47 1.85 -11.01
CA ASN A 252 -25.27 2.46 -9.71
C ASN A 252 -25.57 1.49 -8.55
N GLN A 253 -26.56 0.60 -8.68
CA GLN A 253 -26.80 -0.46 -7.69
C GLN A 253 -25.65 -1.46 -7.67
N LEU A 254 -25.18 -1.90 -8.85
CA LEU A 254 -24.06 -2.83 -8.97
C LEU A 254 -22.77 -2.26 -8.34
N GLY A 255 -22.51 -0.97 -8.57
CA GLY A 255 -21.38 -0.25 -7.98
C GLY A 255 -21.63 0.30 -6.58
N MET A 256 -22.76 -0.02 -5.95
CA MET A 256 -23.12 0.46 -4.60
C MET A 256 -23.01 1.98 -4.44
N GLY A 257 -23.51 2.75 -5.42
CA GLY A 257 -23.50 4.22 -5.40
C GLY A 257 -22.27 4.87 -6.04
N ARG A 258 -21.25 4.09 -6.43
CA ARG A 258 -19.99 4.64 -6.96
C ARG A 258 -20.13 5.37 -8.29
N GLN A 259 -21.04 4.94 -9.16
CA GLN A 259 -21.32 5.64 -10.42
C GLN A 259 -21.73 7.09 -10.16
N SER A 260 -22.66 7.31 -9.22
CA SER A 260 -23.09 8.66 -8.84
C SER A 260 -21.99 9.48 -8.16
N MET A 261 -21.13 8.85 -7.36
CA MET A 261 -20.01 9.54 -6.71
C MET A 261 -18.93 9.96 -7.71
N HIS A 262 -18.58 9.08 -8.65
CA HIS A 262 -17.53 9.35 -9.64
C HIS A 262 -17.98 10.39 -10.67
N LYS A 263 -19.30 10.52 -10.91
CA LYS A 263 -19.86 11.39 -11.95
C LYS A 263 -19.35 12.82 -11.89
N TYR A 264 -19.36 13.45 -10.72
CA TYR A 264 -18.93 14.83 -10.59
C TYR A 264 -17.44 15.04 -10.92
N VAL A 265 -16.61 14.06 -10.58
CA VAL A 265 -15.17 14.08 -10.86
C VAL A 265 -14.92 13.84 -12.35
N VAL A 266 -15.63 12.89 -12.95
CA VAL A 266 -15.51 12.57 -14.39
C VAL A 266 -16.04 13.71 -15.25
N ASP A 267 -17.18 14.30 -14.90
CA ASP A 267 -17.73 15.47 -15.59
C ASP A 267 -16.74 16.65 -15.54
N GLY A 268 -16.07 16.87 -14.40
CA GLY A 268 -15.01 17.87 -14.28
C GLY A 268 -13.83 17.61 -15.24
N LEU A 269 -13.37 16.36 -15.35
CA LEU A 269 -12.29 15.99 -16.27
C LEU A 269 -12.69 16.12 -17.75
N LEU A 270 -13.93 15.81 -18.09
CA LEU A 270 -14.44 15.90 -19.46
C LEU A 270 -14.65 17.35 -19.91
N ASN A 271 -15.15 18.20 -19.01
CA ASN A 271 -15.39 19.61 -19.30
C ASN A 271 -14.11 20.43 -19.35
N GLU A 272 -13.11 20.09 -18.54
CA GLU A 272 -11.84 20.82 -18.48
C GLU A 272 -10.63 19.88 -18.71
N PRO A 273 -10.44 19.39 -19.94
CA PRO A 273 -9.45 18.33 -20.24
C PRO A 273 -8.00 18.76 -19.99
N TRP A 274 -7.71 20.06 -19.97
CA TRP A 274 -6.38 20.56 -19.65
C TRP A 274 -5.98 20.25 -18.20
N TRP A 275 -6.91 20.36 -17.26
CA TRP A 275 -6.67 20.02 -15.87
C TRP A 275 -6.58 18.52 -15.63
N ALA A 276 -7.12 17.69 -16.53
CA ALA A 276 -6.85 16.26 -16.51
C ALA A 276 -5.35 15.96 -16.67
N PHE A 277 -4.57 16.82 -17.33
CA PHE A 277 -3.12 16.65 -17.47
C PHE A 277 -2.32 17.26 -16.31
N LEU A 278 -2.72 18.44 -15.81
CA LEU A 278 -1.97 19.21 -14.81
C LEU A 278 -2.38 18.95 -13.36
N GLY A 279 -3.64 18.55 -13.13
CA GLY A 279 -4.22 18.34 -11.81
C GLY A 279 -4.85 19.60 -11.19
N HIS A 280 -5.89 19.39 -10.39
CA HIS A 280 -6.66 20.45 -9.73
C HIS A 280 -6.17 20.82 -8.31
N GLY A 281 -5.06 20.22 -7.87
CA GLY A 281 -4.58 20.32 -6.49
C GLY A 281 -5.17 19.25 -5.58
N LEU A 282 -4.42 18.88 -4.54
CA LEU A 282 -4.82 17.82 -3.61
C LEU A 282 -6.00 18.24 -2.74
N GLY A 283 -6.92 17.31 -2.50
CA GLY A 283 -8.16 17.54 -1.79
C GLY A 283 -9.25 18.25 -2.59
N SER A 284 -9.01 18.56 -3.87
CA SER A 284 -10.02 19.16 -4.76
C SER A 284 -11.22 18.24 -5.00
N VAL A 285 -10.99 16.92 -5.03
CA VAL A 285 -12.01 15.89 -5.18
C VAL A 285 -13.07 15.97 -4.09
N TYR A 286 -12.67 16.25 -2.83
CA TYR A 286 -13.63 16.34 -1.73
C TYR A 286 -14.63 17.47 -1.93
N SER A 287 -14.19 18.65 -2.39
CA SER A 287 -15.11 19.76 -2.61
C SER A 287 -16.06 19.54 -3.77
N ILE A 288 -15.66 18.78 -4.78
CA ILE A 288 -16.54 18.44 -5.91
C ILE A 288 -17.54 17.37 -5.49
N ALA A 289 -17.11 16.41 -4.66
CA ALA A 289 -18.01 15.45 -4.06
C ALA A 289 -19.04 16.11 -3.12
N GLU A 290 -18.62 17.12 -2.33
CA GLU A 290 -19.50 17.92 -1.47
C GLU A 290 -20.57 18.69 -2.26
N GLN A 291 -20.25 19.18 -3.46
CA GLN A 291 -21.24 19.82 -4.34
C GLN A 291 -22.35 18.85 -4.77
N GLY A 292 -22.03 17.56 -4.88
CA GLY A 292 -22.96 16.53 -5.33
C GLY A 292 -23.82 15.89 -4.24
N PHE A 293 -23.30 15.79 -3.02
CA PHE A 293 -23.93 15.02 -1.92
C PHE A 293 -24.16 15.84 -0.64
N GLY A 294 -23.76 17.12 -0.61
CA GLY A 294 -23.89 18.00 0.54
C GLY A 294 -22.73 17.90 1.53
N VAL A 295 -22.71 18.81 2.50
CA VAL A 295 -21.58 19.04 3.45
C VAL A 295 -21.59 18.04 4.63
N TYR A 296 -22.61 17.19 4.74
CA TYR A 296 -22.89 16.47 5.99
C TYR A 296 -21.94 15.29 6.27
N GLU A 297 -21.29 14.70 5.26
CA GLU A 297 -20.33 13.62 5.46
C GLU A 297 -19.14 13.72 4.48
N LYS A 298 -17.94 13.36 4.94
CA LYS A 298 -16.74 13.31 4.09
C LYS A 298 -16.93 12.22 3.03
N VAL A 299 -17.29 12.64 1.82
CA VAL A 299 -17.43 11.72 0.68
C VAL A 299 -16.05 11.35 0.16
N ASN A 300 -15.64 10.12 0.41
CA ASN A 300 -14.41 9.57 -0.17
C ASN A 300 -14.69 9.02 -1.56
N LEU A 301 -13.90 9.46 -2.54
CA LEU A 301 -13.88 8.84 -3.86
C LEU A 301 -13.22 7.46 -3.69
N HIS A 302 -14.02 6.39 -3.80
CA HIS A 302 -13.56 5.01 -3.64
C HIS A 302 -12.80 4.54 -4.90
N SER A 303 -11.81 5.32 -5.33
CA SER A 303 -10.91 5.10 -6.46
C SER A 303 -9.72 6.05 -6.34
N ASP A 304 -8.62 5.58 -5.75
CA ASP A 304 -7.38 6.37 -5.70
C ASP A 304 -6.82 6.68 -7.10
N LEU A 305 -7.06 5.81 -8.09
CA LEU A 305 -6.65 6.05 -9.47
C LEU A 305 -7.32 7.30 -10.05
N LEU A 306 -8.66 7.37 -9.95
CA LEU A 306 -9.41 8.53 -10.42
C LEU A 306 -9.04 9.78 -9.60
N LYS A 307 -8.88 9.63 -8.29
CA LYS A 307 -8.46 10.70 -7.39
C LYS A 307 -7.10 11.28 -7.77
N LEU A 308 -6.08 10.44 -7.93
CA LEU A 308 -4.74 10.88 -8.32
C LEU A 308 -4.76 11.58 -9.67
N CYS A 309 -5.47 11.02 -10.66
CA CYS A 309 -5.59 11.65 -11.97
C CYS A 309 -6.26 13.03 -11.88
N TYR A 310 -7.28 13.18 -11.04
CA TYR A 310 -7.97 14.45 -10.85
C TYR A 310 -7.12 15.50 -10.12
N GLU A 311 -6.46 15.09 -9.04
CA GLU A 311 -5.80 16.02 -8.12
C GLU A 311 -4.40 16.42 -8.56
N ILE A 312 -3.59 15.48 -9.06
CA ILE A 312 -2.19 15.73 -9.46
C ILE A 312 -1.96 15.61 -10.97
N GLY A 313 -3.00 15.25 -11.73
CA GLY A 313 -2.95 15.19 -13.19
C GLY A 313 -2.38 13.87 -13.72
N TYR A 314 -2.84 13.48 -14.91
CA TYR A 314 -2.48 12.23 -15.57
C TYR A 314 -0.97 12.09 -15.79
N ILE A 315 -0.24 13.17 -16.10
CA ILE A 315 1.20 13.12 -16.33
C ILE A 315 1.93 12.68 -15.05
N CYS A 316 1.61 13.30 -13.91
CA CYS A 316 2.18 12.93 -12.62
C CYS A 316 1.73 11.52 -12.21
N THR A 317 0.46 11.18 -12.39
CA THR A 317 -0.07 9.84 -12.10
C THR A 317 0.64 8.76 -12.94
N ALA A 318 0.88 8.99 -14.23
CA ALA A 318 1.63 8.09 -15.10
C ALA A 318 3.09 7.94 -14.63
N ALA A 319 3.72 9.03 -14.20
CA ALA A 319 5.07 8.99 -13.61
C ALA A 319 5.10 8.18 -12.31
N VAL A 320 4.11 8.33 -11.44
CA VAL A 320 3.96 7.53 -10.20
C VAL A 320 3.89 6.05 -10.55
N PHE A 321 2.98 5.64 -11.44
CA PHE A 321 2.85 4.24 -11.82
C PHE A 321 4.10 3.72 -12.54
N TRP A 322 4.73 4.52 -13.40
CA TRP A 322 5.99 4.15 -14.02
C TRP A 322 7.05 3.81 -12.96
N LEU A 323 7.19 4.68 -11.96
CA LEU A 323 8.14 4.48 -10.86
C LEU A 323 7.76 3.32 -9.94
N MET A 324 6.48 3.00 -9.76
CA MET A 324 6.04 1.81 -8.99
C MET A 324 6.56 0.52 -9.64
N TYR A 325 6.65 0.45 -10.96
CA TYR A 325 7.06 -0.78 -11.67
C TYR A 325 8.51 -0.73 -12.21
N ALA A 326 9.22 0.38 -12.00
CA ALA A 326 10.64 0.52 -12.30
C ALA A 326 11.61 -0.31 -11.41
N PRO A 327 11.32 -0.63 -10.12
CA PRO A 327 12.28 -1.29 -9.24
C PRO A 327 12.80 -2.60 -9.83
N ARG A 328 14.06 -2.95 -9.52
CA ARG A 328 14.66 -4.21 -10.03
C ARG A 328 14.11 -5.45 -9.33
N SER A 329 13.77 -5.32 -8.04
CA SER A 329 13.21 -6.42 -7.24
C SER A 329 11.80 -6.76 -7.71
N TYR A 330 11.59 -8.05 -8.00
CA TYR A 330 10.31 -8.53 -8.51
C TYR A 330 9.21 -8.45 -7.44
N MET A 331 9.53 -8.74 -6.18
CA MET A 331 8.52 -8.68 -5.12
C MET A 331 8.09 -7.26 -4.78
N ILE A 332 8.97 -6.26 -4.93
CA ILE A 332 8.56 -4.85 -4.81
C ILE A 332 7.50 -4.53 -5.88
N ARG A 333 7.69 -4.99 -7.13
CA ARG A 333 6.66 -4.83 -8.18
C ARG A 333 5.37 -5.57 -7.87
N VAL A 334 5.44 -6.77 -7.27
CA VAL A 334 4.25 -7.51 -6.84
C VAL A 334 3.53 -6.77 -5.71
N ALA A 335 4.25 -6.20 -4.74
CA ALA A 335 3.65 -5.40 -3.68
C ALA A 335 2.95 -4.17 -4.26
N PHE A 336 3.59 -3.48 -5.21
CA PHE A 336 2.95 -2.39 -5.93
C PHE A 336 1.77 -2.82 -6.79
N PHE A 337 1.82 -4.01 -7.38
CA PHE A 337 0.68 -4.57 -8.08
C PHE A 337 -0.50 -4.83 -7.14
N PHE A 338 -0.24 -5.36 -5.93
CA PHE A 338 -1.27 -5.47 -4.88
C PHE A 338 -1.88 -4.11 -4.55
N GLN A 339 -1.05 -3.09 -4.30
CA GLN A 339 -1.53 -1.73 -4.00
C GLN A 339 -2.30 -1.11 -5.18
N ASN A 340 -1.83 -1.33 -6.41
CA ASN A 340 -2.46 -0.82 -7.62
C ASN A 340 -3.86 -1.39 -7.82
N MET A 341 -4.07 -2.68 -7.52
CA MET A 341 -5.41 -3.29 -7.54
C MET A 341 -6.36 -2.63 -6.55
N LEU A 342 -5.85 -2.24 -5.37
CA LEU A 342 -6.66 -1.51 -4.39
C LEU A 342 -7.01 -0.11 -4.87
N PHE A 343 -6.07 0.59 -5.53
CA PHE A 343 -6.30 1.94 -6.06
C PHE A 343 -7.45 2.03 -7.07
N PHE A 344 -7.83 0.93 -7.71
CA PHE A 344 -8.93 0.94 -8.68
C PHE A 344 -10.30 1.13 -8.05
N THR A 345 -10.47 0.77 -6.77
CA THR A 345 -11.82 0.62 -6.20
C THR A 345 -11.94 1.05 -4.73
N ASP A 346 -10.85 1.49 -4.12
CA ASP A 346 -10.80 1.88 -2.72
C ASP A 346 -9.82 3.04 -2.54
N ASN A 347 -9.92 3.75 -1.41
CA ASN A 347 -9.14 4.95 -1.08
C ASN A 347 -7.97 4.62 -0.14
N THR A 348 -7.25 3.57 -0.48
CA THR A 348 -6.15 2.99 0.30
C THR A 348 -4.88 3.82 0.39
N LEU A 349 -4.70 4.82 -0.47
CA LEU A 349 -3.54 5.71 -0.49
C LEU A 349 -3.37 6.47 0.83
N ILE A 350 -4.50 6.85 1.46
CA ILE A 350 -4.51 7.56 2.74
C ILE A 350 -4.61 6.61 3.95
N TYR A 351 -4.67 5.30 3.71
CA TYR A 351 -4.71 4.32 4.79
C TYR A 351 -3.31 4.14 5.36
N PHE A 352 -3.01 4.93 6.38
CA PHE A 352 -1.73 4.92 7.10
C PHE A 352 -1.25 3.49 7.40
N PHE A 353 -2.11 2.62 7.95
CA PHE A 353 -1.72 1.26 8.35
C PHE A 353 -1.29 0.40 7.17
N LEU A 354 -2.08 0.38 6.10
CA LEU A 354 -1.76 -0.40 4.91
C LEU A 354 -0.44 0.10 4.31
N THR A 355 -0.30 1.41 4.15
CA THR A 355 0.90 2.05 3.62
C THR A 355 2.12 1.75 4.52
N TYR A 356 1.97 1.82 5.83
CA TYR A 356 3.04 1.48 6.77
C TYR A 356 3.50 0.01 6.60
N PHE A 357 2.57 -0.94 6.58
CA PHE A 357 2.90 -2.36 6.47
C PHE A 357 3.46 -2.76 5.11
N ILE A 358 2.96 -2.19 4.00
CA ILE A 358 3.50 -2.49 2.67
C ILE A 358 4.94 -2.01 2.54
N PHE A 359 5.23 -0.79 3.02
CA PHE A 359 6.59 -0.25 3.02
C PHE A 359 7.53 -1.02 3.93
N LEU A 360 7.05 -1.42 5.11
CA LEU A 360 7.80 -2.27 6.02
C LEU A 360 8.18 -3.61 5.36
N LEU A 361 7.23 -4.29 4.71
CA LEU A 361 7.48 -5.57 4.06
C LEU A 361 8.42 -5.45 2.86
N MET A 362 8.23 -4.42 2.02
CA MET A 362 9.15 -4.14 0.90
C MET A 362 10.57 -3.87 1.40
N ARG A 363 10.72 -3.12 2.50
CA ARG A 363 12.02 -2.80 3.08
C ARG A 363 12.72 -4.03 3.66
N ILE A 364 12.00 -4.87 4.42
CA ILE A 364 12.56 -6.13 4.94
C ILE A 364 13.04 -7.02 3.79
N HIS A 365 12.26 -7.11 2.71
CA HIS A 365 12.63 -7.91 1.56
C HIS A 365 13.84 -7.35 0.80
N ARG A 366 13.92 -6.03 0.63
CA ARG A 366 15.09 -5.38 0.02
C ARG A 366 16.36 -5.68 0.81
N ASP A 367 16.30 -5.59 2.14
CA ASP A 367 17.46 -5.88 3.01
C ASP A 367 17.89 -7.36 2.90
N GLU A 368 16.95 -8.29 2.71
CA GLU A 368 17.24 -9.71 2.45
C GLU A 368 17.92 -9.92 1.09
N ASP A 369 17.42 -9.27 0.04
CA ASP A 369 17.99 -9.32 -1.32
C ASP A 369 19.43 -8.78 -1.33
N GLU A 370 19.67 -7.60 -0.73
CA GLU A 370 20.99 -6.96 -0.66
C GLU A 370 22.02 -7.86 0.05
N LEU A 371 21.65 -8.45 1.19
CA LEU A 371 22.53 -9.35 1.95
C LEU A 371 22.82 -10.66 1.20
N SER A 372 21.87 -11.16 0.41
CA SER A 372 22.08 -12.35 -0.42
C SER A 372 23.04 -12.10 -1.58
N HIS A 373 23.12 -10.86 -2.07
CA HIS A 373 24.04 -10.44 -3.12
C HIS A 373 25.46 -10.24 -2.58
N GLU A 374 25.62 -9.65 -1.39
CA GLU A 374 26.93 -9.50 -0.73
C GLU A 374 27.53 -10.85 -0.31
N ALA A 375 26.71 -11.83 0.08
CA ALA A 375 27.15 -13.13 0.55
C ALA A 375 27.60 -14.09 -0.56
N LYS A 376 27.37 -13.77 -1.84
CA LYS A 376 27.97 -14.53 -2.95
C LYS A 376 29.39 -13.98 -3.16
N PRO A 377 30.45 -14.66 -2.68
CA PRO A 377 31.80 -14.24 -3.05
C PRO A 377 31.89 -14.24 -4.58
N ALA A 378 32.67 -13.31 -5.13
CA ALA A 378 33.04 -13.29 -6.53
C ALA A 378 33.73 -14.63 -6.88
N ALA A 379 32.94 -15.66 -7.14
CA ALA A 379 33.37 -16.86 -7.82
C ALA A 379 33.45 -16.47 -9.31
N ALA A 380 34.52 -15.75 -9.63
CA ALA A 380 35.01 -15.48 -10.97
C ALA A 380 36.45 -15.97 -11.02
#